data_AF-A0AAN6NCX0-F1
#
_entry.id   AF-A0AAN6NCX0-F1
#
_cell.length_a   1.000
_cell.length_b   1.000
_cell.length_c   1.000
_cell.angle_alpha   90.00
_cell.angle_beta   90.00
_cell.angle_gamma   90.00
#
_symmetry.space_group_name_H-M   'P 1'
#
loop_
_entity.id
_entity.type
_entity.pdbx_description
1 polymer ?
#
loop_
_entity_poly.entity_id
_entity_poly.type
_entity_poly.pdbx_seq_one_letter_code
_entity_poly.pdbx_strand_id
1 'polypeptide(L)'
;MHLNTVNGAFLILLLPFTTHNFILNPRETPVYVTTITVSPAIPSKSPQFVSEGAFTSAILNSTNFFRSEHNALALTYNVSLEGYATDYLGDGSNNTACDFKHSGGPYGENLAIGCSDAQSCVDAWGNERAKYDFSNPNFSEDTGHFTQLVWKNTTSVGCGRKLCNGADGTMSGWYLVCEYYPRGNVIGQFADEVGPQVNGTPSSTTDNAAHSLQPRLISLSVGLMLFSWILL
;
A
#
# COMPACT_ATOMS: atom_id res chain seq x y z
N MET A 1 66.21 78.17 -2.20
CA MET A 1 66.22 79.30 -1.25
C MET A 1 64.87 79.99 -1.34
N HIS A 2 64.43 80.55 -0.21
CA HIS A 2 63.24 81.38 0.00
C HIS A 2 61.89 80.72 0.22
N LEU A 3 61.52 80.72 1.52
CA LEU A 3 60.17 80.92 2.03
C LEU A 3 59.46 82.06 1.29
N ASN A 4 58.20 81.86 0.96
CA ASN A 4 57.22 82.94 0.89
C ASN A 4 55.90 82.47 1.49
N THR A 5 55.54 83.11 2.59
CA THR A 5 54.24 83.08 3.25
C THR A 5 53.23 83.80 2.36
N VAL A 6 52.05 83.21 2.13
CA VAL A 6 50.87 83.96 1.67
C VAL A 6 49.66 83.55 2.50
N ASN A 7 49.16 84.52 3.27
CA ASN A 7 47.84 84.52 3.89
C ASN A 7 46.78 84.51 2.78
N GLY A 8 45.84 83.55 2.83
CA GLY A 8 44.74 83.47 1.89
C GLY A 8 43.50 82.87 2.54
N ALA A 9 42.48 83.71 2.68
CA ALA A 9 41.17 83.48 3.28
C ALA A 9 40.57 82.06 3.11
N PHE A 10 40.14 81.47 4.23
CA PHE A 10 39.26 80.30 4.24
C PHE A 10 37.84 80.72 3.84
N LEU A 11 37.43 80.37 2.61
CA LEU A 11 36.04 80.43 2.19
C LEU A 11 35.34 79.15 2.69
N ILE A 12 34.62 79.23 3.81
CA ILE A 12 33.80 78.13 4.31
C ILE A 12 32.58 78.00 3.40
N LEU A 13 32.63 77.06 2.46
CA LEU A 13 31.49 76.70 1.63
C LEU A 13 30.52 75.86 2.48
N LEU A 14 29.48 76.51 3.01
CA LEU A 14 28.38 75.84 3.70
C LEU A 14 27.53 75.06 2.67
N LEU A 15 27.80 73.76 2.52
CA LEU A 15 26.92 72.88 1.75
C LEU A 15 25.64 72.60 2.57
N PRO A 16 24.45 72.71 1.97
CA PRO A 16 23.20 72.42 2.68
C PRO A 16 23.12 70.93 3.00
N PHE A 17 23.01 70.59 4.28
CA PHE A 17 22.71 69.23 4.73
C PHE A 17 21.28 68.88 4.34
N THR A 18 21.11 68.10 3.28
CA THR A 18 19.84 67.48 2.94
C THR A 18 19.57 66.32 3.90
N THR A 19 18.66 66.54 4.85
CA THR A 19 18.16 65.48 5.74
C THR A 19 17.42 64.44 4.90
N HIS A 20 18.08 63.31 4.63
CA HIS A 20 17.42 62.16 4.03
C HIS A 20 16.62 61.46 5.13
N ASN A 21 15.30 61.62 5.09
CA ASN A 21 14.38 60.82 5.88
C ASN A 21 14.46 59.37 5.37
N PHE A 22 15.24 58.53 6.04
CA PHE A 22 15.21 57.09 5.82
C PHE A 22 13.92 56.52 6.41
N ILE A 23 12.93 56.28 5.55
CA ILE A 23 11.75 55.49 5.90
C ILE A 23 12.22 54.05 6.05
N LEU A 24 12.28 53.55 7.29
CA LEU A 24 12.49 52.14 7.56
C LEU A 24 11.18 51.40 7.28
N ASN A 25 11.11 50.68 6.15
CA ASN A 25 10.01 49.75 5.93
C ASN A 25 10.03 48.67 7.03
N PRO A 26 8.89 48.34 7.66
CA PRO A 26 8.84 47.27 8.63
C PRO A 26 9.26 45.96 7.95
N ARG A 27 10.22 45.26 8.55
CA ARG A 27 10.69 43.95 8.08
C ARG A 27 9.54 42.96 8.20
N GLU A 28 8.96 42.58 7.07
CA GLU A 28 7.96 41.52 7.00
C GLU A 28 8.60 40.21 7.48
N THR A 29 8.11 39.68 8.60
CA THR A 29 8.52 38.37 9.10
C THR A 29 7.83 37.29 8.25
N PRO A 30 8.57 36.31 7.70
CA PRO A 30 7.94 35.21 6.96
C PRO A 30 7.02 34.43 7.90
N VAL A 31 5.73 34.43 7.59
CA VAL A 31 4.72 33.60 8.28
C VAL A 31 4.86 32.18 7.74
N TYR A 32 5.46 31.30 8.54
CA TYR A 32 5.46 29.88 8.23
C TYR A 32 4.09 29.29 8.59
N VAL A 33 3.29 29.02 7.55
CA VAL A 33 2.05 28.27 7.69
C VAL A 33 2.39 26.79 7.71
N THR A 34 2.38 26.18 8.90
CA THR A 34 2.49 24.73 9.06
C THR A 34 1.14 24.10 8.77
N THR A 35 0.96 23.58 7.56
CA THR A 35 -0.21 22.77 7.22
C THR A 35 -0.07 21.42 7.92
N ILE A 36 -0.86 21.20 8.98
CA ILE A 36 -0.97 19.87 9.61
C ILE A 36 -1.88 19.03 8.72
N THR A 37 -1.29 18.18 7.87
CA THR A 37 -2.05 17.16 7.15
C THR A 37 -2.46 16.08 8.14
N VAL A 38 -3.73 16.11 8.56
CA VAL A 38 -4.33 15.02 9.32
C VAL A 38 -4.40 13.79 8.44
N SER A 39 -3.94 12.64 8.94
CA SER A 39 -4.04 11.38 8.22
C SER A 39 -5.51 11.11 7.85
N PRO A 40 -5.80 10.62 6.63
CA PRO A 40 -7.17 10.29 6.25
C PRO A 40 -7.83 9.40 7.29
N ALA A 41 -9.08 9.70 7.66
CA ALA A 41 -9.82 8.86 8.58
C ALA A 41 -9.95 7.44 7.99
N ILE A 42 -9.62 6.43 8.79
CA ILE A 42 -9.66 5.03 8.37
C ILE A 42 -11.10 4.69 7.93
N PRO A 43 -11.34 4.18 6.70
CA PRO A 43 -12.67 3.85 6.21
C PRO A 43 -13.23 2.64 6.97
N SER A 44 -13.88 2.90 8.10
CA SER A 44 -14.29 1.88 9.07
C SER A 44 -15.65 1.22 8.78
N LYS A 45 -16.35 1.65 7.73
CA LYS A 45 -17.77 1.29 7.49
C LYS A 45 -18.05 0.62 6.14
N SER A 46 -17.02 0.14 5.44
CA SER A 46 -17.25 -0.60 4.19
C SER A 46 -18.14 -1.81 4.48
N PRO A 47 -19.30 -1.98 3.78
CA PRO A 47 -20.21 -3.09 4.03
C PRO A 47 -19.52 -4.45 3.95
N GLN A 48 -18.55 -4.58 3.04
CA GLN A 48 -17.77 -5.80 2.87
C GLN A 48 -16.88 -6.11 4.07
N PHE A 49 -16.60 -5.18 4.99
CA PHE A 49 -15.87 -5.48 6.22
C PHE A 49 -16.74 -5.54 7.48
N VAL A 50 -17.99 -5.02 7.44
CA VAL A 50 -18.85 -4.96 8.63
C VAL A 50 -20.07 -5.88 8.56
N SER A 51 -20.39 -6.44 7.39
CA SER A 51 -21.49 -7.40 7.21
C SER A 51 -20.93 -8.76 6.79
N GLU A 52 -21.25 -9.82 7.53
CA GLU A 52 -20.76 -11.17 7.22
C GLU A 52 -21.14 -11.64 5.81
N GLY A 53 -22.41 -11.46 5.42
CA GLY A 53 -22.86 -11.87 4.09
C GLY A 53 -22.13 -11.12 2.97
N ALA A 54 -21.88 -9.82 3.13
CA ALA A 54 -21.15 -9.03 2.15
C ALA A 54 -19.66 -9.37 2.13
N PHE A 55 -19.06 -9.63 3.29
CA PHE A 55 -17.67 -10.05 3.43
C PHE A 55 -17.43 -11.39 2.74
N THR A 56 -18.15 -12.43 3.13
CA THR A 56 -18.00 -13.77 2.55
C THR A 56 -18.24 -13.77 1.05
N SER A 57 -19.24 -13.02 0.59
CA SER A 57 -19.49 -12.87 -0.85
C SER A 57 -18.35 -12.15 -1.57
N ALA A 58 -17.78 -11.10 -0.99
CA ALA A 58 -16.65 -10.37 -1.59
C ALA A 58 -15.41 -11.28 -1.71
N ILE A 59 -15.08 -12.04 -0.66
CA ILE A 59 -13.97 -13.00 -0.66
C ILE A 59 -14.18 -14.07 -1.72
N LEU A 60 -15.33 -14.76 -1.72
CA LEU A 60 -15.59 -15.85 -2.66
C LEU A 60 -15.70 -15.36 -4.10
N ASN A 61 -16.38 -14.25 -4.36
CA ASN A 61 -16.60 -13.76 -5.73
C ASN A 61 -15.27 -13.37 -6.39
N SER A 62 -14.43 -12.58 -5.70
CA SER A 62 -13.13 -12.20 -6.24
C SER A 62 -12.20 -13.43 -6.36
N THR A 63 -12.12 -14.26 -5.33
CA THR A 63 -11.30 -15.49 -5.37
C THR A 63 -11.70 -16.39 -6.55
N ASN A 64 -13.00 -16.65 -6.72
CA ASN A 64 -13.50 -17.55 -7.75
C ASN A 64 -13.47 -16.94 -9.15
N PHE A 65 -13.50 -15.60 -9.27
CA PHE A 65 -13.20 -14.91 -10.52
C PHE A 65 -11.78 -15.26 -11.01
N PHE A 66 -10.74 -15.02 -10.21
CA PHE A 66 -9.37 -15.34 -10.59
C PHE A 66 -9.17 -16.85 -10.83
N ARG A 67 -9.74 -17.71 -9.97
CA ARG A 67 -9.62 -19.17 -10.15
C ARG A 67 -10.22 -19.64 -11.47
N SER A 68 -11.38 -19.09 -11.87
CA SER A 68 -12.01 -19.42 -13.15
C SER A 68 -11.17 -19.02 -14.37
N GLU A 69 -10.39 -17.94 -14.25
CA GLU A 69 -9.49 -17.49 -15.31
C GLU A 69 -8.22 -18.33 -15.40
N HIS A 70 -7.88 -19.11 -14.35
CA HIS A 70 -6.65 -19.90 -14.26
C HIS A 70 -6.89 -21.42 -14.19
N ASN A 71 -8.07 -21.87 -14.64
CA ASN A 71 -8.47 -23.28 -14.67
C ASN A 71 -8.39 -23.99 -13.30
N ALA A 72 -8.71 -23.24 -12.24
CA ALA A 72 -8.84 -23.76 -10.88
C ALA A 72 -10.32 -23.81 -10.48
N LEU A 73 -10.73 -24.89 -9.80
CA LEU A 73 -12.12 -25.06 -9.36
C LEU A 73 -12.49 -24.03 -8.29
N ALA A 74 -13.73 -23.56 -8.28
CA ALA A 74 -14.20 -22.61 -7.27
C ALA A 74 -13.98 -23.13 -5.83
N LEU A 75 -13.51 -22.27 -4.94
CA LEU A 75 -13.43 -22.55 -3.51
C LEU A 75 -14.80 -22.44 -2.85
N THR A 76 -14.96 -23.18 -1.76
CA THR A 76 -16.04 -23.00 -0.80
C THR A 76 -15.55 -22.24 0.43
N TYR A 77 -16.46 -21.50 1.08
CA TYR A 77 -16.12 -20.80 2.31
C TYR A 77 -16.15 -21.77 3.50
N ASN A 78 -15.15 -21.68 4.38
CA ASN A 78 -14.96 -22.58 5.49
C ASN A 78 -14.87 -21.81 6.82
N VAL A 79 -15.92 -21.95 7.63
CA VAL A 79 -16.06 -21.26 8.91
C VAL A 79 -15.00 -21.66 9.95
N SER A 80 -14.42 -22.85 9.84
CA SER A 80 -13.31 -23.27 10.72
C SER A 80 -12.02 -22.52 10.39
N LEU A 81 -11.77 -22.25 9.10
CA LEU A 81 -10.63 -21.43 8.65
C LEU A 81 -10.82 -19.95 9.02
N GLU A 82 -12.04 -19.43 8.90
CA GLU A 82 -12.40 -18.10 9.42
C GLU A 82 -12.16 -17.99 10.93
N GLY A 83 -12.56 -19.01 11.70
CA GLY A 83 -12.31 -19.05 13.14
C GLY A 83 -10.81 -18.94 13.45
N TYR A 84 -9.98 -19.72 12.75
CA TYR A 84 -8.52 -19.65 12.90
C TYR A 84 -7.95 -18.25 12.58
N ALA A 85 -8.35 -17.67 11.44
CA ALA A 85 -7.91 -16.34 11.02
C ALA A 85 -8.38 -15.24 11.99
N THR A 86 -9.57 -15.38 12.56
CA THR A 86 -10.13 -14.45 13.55
C THR A 86 -9.38 -14.56 14.88
N ASP A 87 -9.10 -15.78 15.34
CA ASP A 87 -8.32 -16.03 16.54
C ASP A 87 -6.89 -15.47 16.41
N TYR A 88 -6.29 -15.59 15.22
CA TYR A 88 -4.99 -14.99 14.91
C TYR A 88 -4.99 -13.46 15.03
N LEU A 89 -6.11 -12.79 14.73
CA LEU A 89 -6.25 -11.33 14.85
C LEU A 89 -6.69 -10.88 16.25
N GLY A 90 -7.16 -11.81 17.10
CA GLY A 90 -7.70 -11.54 18.42
C GLY A 90 -6.65 -11.08 19.44
N ASP A 91 -7.11 -10.47 20.53
CA ASP A 91 -6.24 -9.84 21.54
C ASP A 91 -5.45 -10.86 22.40
N GLY A 92 -5.67 -12.16 22.20
CA GLY A 92 -4.89 -13.25 22.81
C GLY A 92 -3.79 -13.82 21.92
N SER A 93 -3.63 -13.33 20.69
CA SER A 93 -2.66 -13.86 19.73
C SER A 93 -1.28 -13.21 19.86
N ASN A 94 -0.28 -13.75 19.16
CA ASN A 94 1.03 -13.10 19.00
C ASN A 94 1.01 -11.94 17.98
N ASN A 95 -0.17 -11.53 17.48
CA ASN A 95 -0.37 -10.49 16.48
C ASN A 95 -1.45 -9.46 16.86
N THR A 96 -1.53 -9.10 18.14
CA THR A 96 -2.50 -8.10 18.63
C THR A 96 -2.26 -6.70 18.08
N ALA A 97 -1.01 -6.39 17.75
CA ALA A 97 -0.53 -5.09 17.30
C ALA A 97 -0.77 -4.81 15.80
N CYS A 98 -1.37 -5.75 15.06
CA CYS A 98 -1.47 -5.69 13.61
C CYS A 98 -0.09 -5.66 12.92
N ASP A 99 0.81 -6.53 13.36
CA ASP A 99 2.06 -6.82 12.66
C ASP A 99 1.72 -7.53 11.33
N PHE A 100 2.28 -7.02 10.25
CA PHE A 100 2.14 -7.63 8.93
C PHE A 100 3.10 -8.82 8.80
N LYS A 101 2.72 -9.96 9.38
CA LYS A 101 3.49 -11.21 9.43
C LYS A 101 2.55 -12.40 9.34
N HIS A 102 3.05 -13.50 8.81
CA HIS A 102 2.29 -14.75 8.74
C HIS A 102 2.09 -15.39 10.12
N SER A 103 0.99 -16.12 10.31
CA SER A 103 0.70 -16.83 11.56
C SER A 103 1.66 -17.98 11.83
N GLY A 104 2.28 -18.54 10.79
CA GLY A 104 3.05 -19.78 10.86
C GLY A 104 2.18 -21.02 11.04
N GLY A 105 0.87 -20.89 10.83
CA GLY A 105 -0.12 -21.95 10.94
C GLY A 105 0.03 -23.08 9.92
N PRO A 106 -0.79 -24.14 10.05
CA PRO A 106 -0.75 -25.30 9.16
C PRO A 106 -1.41 -25.04 7.79
N TYR A 107 -2.14 -23.94 7.65
CA TYR A 107 -2.90 -23.58 6.44
C TYR A 107 -2.05 -22.77 5.47
N GLY A 108 -2.55 -22.60 4.24
CA GLY A 108 -2.04 -21.54 3.36
C GLY A 108 -2.59 -20.21 3.84
N GLU A 109 -1.87 -19.11 3.68
CA GLU A 109 -2.27 -17.83 4.27
C GLU A 109 -1.95 -16.67 3.34
N ASN A 110 -2.92 -15.75 3.14
CA ASN A 110 -2.69 -14.46 2.50
C ASN A 110 -3.05 -13.33 3.47
N LEU A 111 -2.25 -12.26 3.42
CA LEU A 111 -2.38 -11.08 4.27
C LEU A 111 -2.57 -9.83 3.41
N ALA A 112 -3.46 -8.93 3.82
CA ALA A 112 -3.61 -7.62 3.21
C ALA A 112 -3.99 -6.60 4.26
N ILE A 113 -3.52 -5.37 4.11
CA ILE A 113 -3.88 -4.28 5.02
C ILE A 113 -4.04 -2.96 4.27
N GLY A 114 -5.04 -2.17 4.68
CA GLY A 114 -5.25 -0.83 4.16
C GLY A 114 -6.07 -0.73 2.87
N CYS A 115 -6.69 -1.82 2.41
CA CYS A 115 -7.61 -1.79 1.28
C CYS A 115 -8.93 -1.07 1.62
N SER A 116 -9.62 -0.53 0.61
CA SER A 116 -10.88 0.21 0.79
C SER A 116 -12.05 -0.70 1.19
N ASP A 117 -12.02 -1.94 0.72
CA ASP A 117 -13.03 -2.97 0.92
C ASP A 117 -12.40 -4.37 0.76
N ALA A 118 -13.10 -5.42 1.18
CA ALA A 118 -12.54 -6.78 1.18
C ALA A 118 -12.24 -7.28 -0.24
N GLN A 119 -13.07 -6.93 -1.21
CA GLN A 119 -12.87 -7.29 -2.61
C GLN A 119 -11.55 -6.70 -3.14
N SER A 120 -11.28 -5.42 -2.88
CA SER A 120 -10.05 -4.76 -3.31
C SER A 120 -8.78 -5.39 -2.73
N CYS A 121 -8.84 -5.99 -1.53
CA CYS A 121 -7.73 -6.77 -0.99
C CYS A 121 -7.48 -8.05 -1.80
N VAL A 122 -8.53 -8.82 -2.10
CA VAL A 122 -8.41 -10.06 -2.86
C VAL A 122 -8.01 -9.77 -4.31
N ASP A 123 -8.53 -8.69 -4.89
CA ASP A 123 -8.14 -8.22 -6.22
C ASP A 123 -6.65 -7.82 -6.26
N ALA A 124 -6.11 -7.22 -5.19
CA ALA A 124 -4.69 -6.91 -5.11
C ALA A 124 -3.83 -8.18 -5.17
N TRP A 125 -4.19 -9.23 -4.43
CA TRP A 125 -3.53 -10.54 -4.50
C TRP A 125 -3.64 -11.15 -5.90
N GLY A 126 -4.84 -11.19 -6.48
CA GLY A 126 -5.06 -11.80 -7.80
C GLY A 126 -4.32 -11.06 -8.92
N ASN A 127 -4.15 -9.75 -8.81
CA ASN A 127 -3.43 -8.94 -9.80
C ASN A 127 -1.91 -9.15 -9.81
N GLU A 128 -1.33 -9.82 -8.81
CA GLU A 128 0.08 -10.25 -8.85
C GLU A 128 0.36 -11.21 -10.02
N ARG A 129 -0.67 -11.82 -10.62
CA ARG A 129 -0.58 -12.60 -11.86
C ARG A 129 0.21 -11.90 -12.98
N ALA A 130 0.19 -10.57 -13.01
CA ALA A 130 0.91 -9.79 -14.03
C ALA A 130 2.44 -9.91 -13.90
N LYS A 131 2.93 -10.32 -12.72
CA LYS A 131 4.35 -10.54 -12.43
C LYS A 131 4.76 -12.02 -12.49
N TYR A 132 3.81 -12.95 -12.56
CA TYR A 132 4.10 -14.37 -12.46
C TYR A 132 4.64 -14.93 -13.79
N ASP A 133 5.82 -15.55 -13.75
CA ASP A 133 6.42 -16.21 -14.90
C ASP A 133 5.92 -17.65 -15.03
N PHE A 134 4.88 -17.85 -15.85
CA PHE A 134 4.33 -19.18 -16.13
C PHE A 134 5.30 -20.10 -16.89
N SER A 135 6.35 -19.56 -17.53
CA SER A 135 7.36 -20.36 -18.23
C SER A 135 8.43 -20.91 -17.30
N ASN A 136 8.60 -20.26 -16.13
CA ASN A 136 9.51 -20.68 -15.08
C ASN A 136 8.79 -20.67 -13.71
N PRO A 137 7.81 -21.57 -13.50
CA PRO A 137 6.92 -21.53 -12.35
C PRO A 137 7.67 -21.81 -11.05
N ASN A 138 7.66 -20.83 -10.15
CA ASN A 138 8.32 -20.91 -8.84
C ASN A 138 7.69 -19.94 -7.84
N PHE A 139 8.03 -20.09 -6.57
CA PHE A 139 7.69 -19.11 -5.55
C PHE A 139 8.46 -17.80 -5.77
N SER A 140 7.77 -16.68 -5.56
CA SER A 140 8.38 -15.36 -5.33
C SER A 140 7.52 -14.57 -4.36
N GLU A 141 8.15 -13.71 -3.55
CA GLU A 141 7.43 -12.82 -2.62
C GLU A 141 6.47 -11.86 -3.34
N ASP A 142 6.75 -11.56 -4.62
CA ASP A 142 5.95 -10.67 -5.47
C ASP A 142 4.67 -11.32 -6.02
N THR A 143 4.55 -12.65 -5.94
CA THR A 143 3.48 -13.43 -6.58
C THR A 143 2.85 -14.47 -5.66
N GLY A 144 3.33 -14.59 -4.42
CA GLY A 144 2.93 -15.63 -3.48
C GLY A 144 1.44 -15.59 -3.15
N HIS A 145 0.83 -14.40 -3.12
CA HIS A 145 -0.60 -14.29 -2.83
C HIS A 145 -1.44 -14.77 -4.01
N PHE A 146 -1.06 -14.40 -5.24
CA PHE A 146 -1.71 -14.90 -6.44
C PHE A 146 -1.62 -16.42 -6.53
N THR A 147 -0.43 -17.00 -6.35
CA THR A 147 -0.25 -18.46 -6.50
C THR A 147 -1.06 -19.23 -5.46
N GLN A 148 -1.17 -18.74 -4.23
CA GLN A 148 -2.06 -19.34 -3.22
C GLN A 148 -3.54 -19.20 -3.62
N LEU A 149 -3.95 -18.03 -4.12
CA LEU A 149 -5.34 -17.76 -4.50
C LEU A 149 -5.83 -18.72 -5.60
N VAL A 150 -4.98 -18.97 -6.60
CA VAL A 150 -5.30 -19.84 -7.75
C VAL A 150 -4.79 -21.27 -7.64
N TRP A 151 -4.23 -21.67 -6.50
CA TRP A 151 -3.73 -23.03 -6.27
C TRP A 151 -4.83 -24.07 -6.50
N LYS A 152 -4.69 -24.93 -7.51
CA LYS A 152 -5.78 -25.82 -7.97
C LYS A 152 -6.25 -26.78 -6.89
N ASN A 153 -5.33 -27.34 -6.12
CA ASN A 153 -5.64 -28.33 -5.08
C ASN A 153 -6.19 -27.71 -3.79
N THR A 154 -6.11 -26.39 -3.61
CA THR A 154 -6.84 -25.71 -2.53
C THR A 154 -8.33 -25.78 -2.83
N THR A 155 -9.15 -26.16 -1.84
CA THR A 155 -10.60 -26.39 -2.00
C THR A 155 -11.45 -25.47 -1.15
N SER A 156 -10.89 -24.88 -0.11
CA SER A 156 -11.62 -23.99 0.79
C SER A 156 -10.79 -22.81 1.27
N VAL A 157 -11.49 -21.72 1.60
CA VAL A 157 -10.95 -20.49 2.17
C VAL A 157 -11.82 -20.01 3.33
N GLY A 158 -11.23 -19.42 4.36
CA GLY A 158 -11.95 -18.67 5.39
C GLY A 158 -11.09 -17.52 5.88
N CYS A 159 -11.70 -16.37 6.20
CA CYS A 159 -10.94 -15.16 6.45
C CYS A 159 -11.39 -14.44 7.72
N GLY A 160 -10.42 -13.86 8.43
CA GLY A 160 -10.61 -12.97 9.57
C GLY A 160 -10.30 -11.53 9.17
N ARG A 161 -10.89 -10.57 9.88
CA ARG A 161 -10.63 -9.15 9.65
C ARG A 161 -10.61 -8.32 10.93
N LYS A 162 -9.69 -7.37 11.04
CA LYS A 162 -9.57 -6.44 12.18
C LYS A 162 -9.32 -5.03 11.68
N LEU A 163 -9.94 -4.04 12.32
CA LEU A 163 -9.65 -2.64 12.05
C LEU A 163 -8.46 -2.20 12.93
N CYS A 164 -7.32 -1.94 12.30
CA CYS A 164 -6.09 -1.52 12.94
C CYS A 164 -5.99 0.00 12.94
N ASN A 165 -5.60 0.58 14.08
CA ASN A 165 -5.54 2.03 14.30
C ASN A 165 -4.14 2.64 14.08
N GLY A 166 -3.13 1.82 13.78
CA GLY A 166 -1.74 2.24 13.62
C GLY A 166 -1.08 2.76 14.91
N ALA A 167 -1.54 2.30 16.07
CA ALA A 167 -0.89 2.61 17.35
C ALA A 167 0.56 2.08 17.36
N ASP A 168 1.45 2.75 18.08
CA ASP A 168 2.84 2.30 18.29
C ASP A 168 3.65 2.04 17.01
N GLY A 169 3.31 2.74 15.92
CA GLY A 169 4.00 2.63 14.62
C GLY A 169 3.57 1.44 13.77
N THR A 170 2.48 0.76 14.13
CA THR A 170 1.93 -0.37 13.39
C THR A 170 1.09 0.08 12.20
N MET A 171 0.69 -0.89 11.37
CA MET A 171 -0.09 -0.62 10.18
C MET A 171 -1.51 -0.13 10.55
N SER A 172 -2.04 0.80 9.77
CA SER A 172 -3.39 1.36 9.93
C SER A 172 -4.30 0.91 8.79
N GLY A 173 -5.55 0.57 9.09
CA GLY A 173 -6.53 0.11 8.11
C GLY A 173 -7.20 -1.21 8.47
N TRP A 174 -8.08 -1.69 7.59
CA TRP A 174 -8.58 -3.06 7.70
C TRP A 174 -7.45 -4.03 7.39
N TYR A 175 -7.15 -4.91 8.35
CA TYR A 175 -6.29 -6.06 8.20
C TYR A 175 -7.15 -7.27 7.84
N LEU A 176 -6.92 -7.85 6.66
CA LEU A 176 -7.53 -9.08 6.18
C LEU A 176 -6.50 -10.22 6.24
N VAL A 177 -6.90 -11.33 6.84
CA VAL A 177 -6.15 -12.60 6.87
C VAL A 177 -7.05 -13.67 6.30
N CYS A 178 -6.60 -14.36 5.25
CA CYS A 178 -7.34 -15.46 4.64
C CYS A 178 -6.52 -16.74 4.73
N GLU A 179 -7.16 -17.79 5.24
CA GLU A 179 -6.59 -19.12 5.41
C GLU A 179 -7.15 -20.08 4.36
N TYR A 180 -6.29 -20.94 3.83
CA TYR A 180 -6.56 -21.81 2.69
C TYR A 180 -6.26 -23.26 3.02
N TYR A 181 -7.16 -24.17 2.64
CA TYR A 181 -6.97 -25.60 2.83
C TYR A 181 -7.42 -26.44 1.61
N PRO A 182 -6.63 -27.44 1.18
CA PRO A 182 -5.19 -27.65 1.49
C PRO A 182 -4.33 -26.42 1.18
N ARG A 183 -3.17 -26.30 1.85
CA ARG A 183 -2.27 -25.16 1.65
C ARG A 183 -1.66 -25.17 0.25
N GLY A 184 -1.49 -23.99 -0.32
CA GLY A 184 -0.78 -23.79 -1.58
C GLY A 184 0.70 -23.48 -1.36
N ASN A 185 1.33 -22.95 -2.41
CA ASN A 185 2.73 -22.52 -2.43
C ASN A 185 3.73 -23.61 -1.99
N VAL A 186 3.42 -24.87 -2.28
CA VAL A 186 4.32 -25.98 -1.99
C VAL A 186 5.45 -25.99 -3.02
N ILE A 187 6.69 -25.85 -2.53
CA ILE A 187 7.90 -25.85 -3.37
C ILE A 187 7.94 -27.12 -4.23
N GLY A 188 8.12 -26.92 -5.53
CA GLY A 188 8.16 -28.00 -6.53
C GLY A 188 6.81 -28.37 -7.16
N GLN A 189 5.70 -27.77 -6.75
CA GLN A 189 4.35 -28.10 -7.28
C GLN A 189 3.72 -26.99 -8.13
N PHE A 190 4.37 -25.83 -8.26
CA PHE A 190 3.82 -24.64 -8.93
C PHE A 190 3.38 -24.88 -10.38
N ALA A 191 4.13 -25.69 -11.15
CA ALA A 191 3.82 -25.98 -12.55
C ALA A 191 2.47 -26.68 -12.73
N ASP A 192 2.13 -27.58 -11.80
CA ASP A 192 0.88 -28.34 -11.85
C ASP A 192 -0.29 -27.51 -11.27
N GLU A 193 0.00 -26.70 -10.26
CA GLU A 193 -0.99 -26.05 -9.40
C GLU A 193 -1.39 -24.64 -9.83
N VAL A 194 -0.56 -23.96 -10.63
CA VAL A 194 -0.81 -22.58 -11.09
C VAL A 194 -0.90 -22.55 -12.62
N GLY A 195 -2.14 -22.55 -13.13
CA GLY A 195 -2.39 -22.53 -14.57
C GLY A 195 -2.21 -21.13 -15.20
N PRO A 196 -1.79 -21.04 -16.47
CA PRO A 196 -1.84 -19.78 -17.21
C PRO A 196 -3.28 -19.28 -17.34
N GLN A 197 -3.45 -17.99 -17.64
CA GLN A 197 -4.77 -17.43 -17.88
C GLN A 197 -5.40 -18.03 -19.14
N VAL A 198 -6.57 -18.66 -18.98
CA VAL A 198 -7.34 -19.32 -20.06
C VAL A 198 -8.56 -18.50 -20.52
N ASN A 199 -9.04 -17.59 -19.68
CA ASN A 199 -10.15 -16.68 -19.97
C ASN A 199 -9.79 -15.25 -19.57
N GLY A 200 -10.24 -14.25 -20.35
CA GLY A 200 -9.77 -12.87 -20.24
C GLY A 200 -8.50 -12.64 -21.06
N THR A 201 -8.26 -11.40 -21.52
CA THR A 201 -7.12 -11.08 -22.38
C THR A 201 -5.81 -11.44 -21.66
N PRO A 202 -5.00 -12.37 -22.17
CA PRO A 202 -3.68 -12.62 -21.62
C PRO A 202 -2.91 -11.29 -21.70
N SER A 203 -2.37 -10.83 -20.58
CA SER A 203 -1.39 -9.75 -20.60
C SER A 203 -0.09 -10.25 -21.24
N SER A 204 -0.11 -10.47 -22.55
CA SER A 204 1.11 -10.58 -23.34
C SER A 204 1.69 -9.19 -23.48
N THR A 205 2.94 -9.08 -23.07
CA THR A 205 3.88 -8.03 -23.44
C THR A 205 3.74 -7.62 -24.90
N THR A 206 3.91 -6.31 -25.14
CA THR A 206 3.88 -5.57 -26.42
C THR A 206 2.52 -5.50 -27.13
N ASP A 207 1.76 -4.42 -26.91
CA ASP A 207 1.49 -3.41 -27.95
C ASP A 207 0.57 -2.28 -27.47
N ASN A 208 0.81 -1.09 -28.01
CA ASN A 208 0.17 0.16 -27.66
C ASN A 208 -1.32 0.22 -28.06
N ALA A 209 -2.12 0.76 -27.13
CA ALA A 209 -3.38 1.50 -27.32
C ALA A 209 -4.56 0.75 -28.00
N ALA A 210 -5.58 0.41 -27.20
CA ALA A 210 -6.79 1.23 -27.09
C ALA A 210 -7.89 0.57 -26.22
N HIS A 211 -8.43 1.39 -25.31
CA HIS A 211 -9.81 1.37 -24.80
C HIS A 211 -10.28 0.15 -23.98
N SER A 212 -9.87 0.14 -22.72
CA SER A 212 -10.77 -0.24 -21.62
C SER A 212 -10.84 0.93 -20.63
N LEU A 213 -12.05 1.33 -20.27
CA LEU A 213 -12.33 2.45 -19.37
C LEU A 213 -11.80 2.13 -17.97
N GLN A 214 -10.54 2.47 -17.70
CA GLN A 214 -10.06 2.57 -16.33
C GLN A 214 -10.51 3.90 -15.72
N PRO A 215 -11.12 3.93 -14.53
CA PRO A 215 -11.18 5.16 -13.75
C PRO A 215 -9.74 5.58 -13.47
N ARG A 216 -9.38 6.80 -13.87
CA ARG A 216 -8.05 7.37 -13.63
C ARG A 216 -7.77 7.35 -12.12
N LEU A 217 -6.95 6.40 -11.70
CA LEU A 217 -6.32 6.45 -10.39
C LEU A 217 -5.37 7.65 -10.40
N ILE A 218 -5.74 8.68 -9.66
CA ILE A 218 -4.79 9.71 -9.24
C ILE A 218 -3.73 8.97 -8.43
N SER A 219 -2.52 8.89 -8.97
CA SER A 219 -1.35 8.40 -8.27
C SER A 219 -1.12 9.29 -7.04
N LEU A 220 -1.62 8.83 -5.89
CA LEU A 220 -1.07 9.19 -4.60
C LEU A 220 0.01 8.17 -4.33
N SER A 221 1.25 8.61 -4.51
CA SER A 221 2.45 7.87 -4.14
C SER A 221 2.46 7.65 -2.63
N VAL A 222 1.77 6.61 -2.16
CA VAL A 222 2.02 6.06 -0.83
C VAL A 222 3.13 5.03 -1.04
N GLY A 223 4.35 5.44 -0.70
CA GLY A 223 5.52 4.59 -0.77
C GLY A 223 5.28 3.31 0.03
N LEU A 224 5.25 2.18 -0.67
CA LEU A 224 5.50 0.88 -0.06
C LEU A 224 6.92 0.97 0.54
N MET A 225 7.02 1.07 1.86
CA MET A 225 8.31 0.96 2.52
C MET A 225 8.80 -0.48 2.37
N LEU A 226 9.66 -0.70 1.37
CA LEU A 226 10.52 -1.86 1.30
C LEU A 226 11.55 -1.74 2.42
N PHE A 227 11.27 -2.32 3.59
CA PHE A 227 12.32 -2.56 4.57
C PHE A 227 13.13 -3.78 4.14
N SER A 228 14.16 -3.50 3.34
CA SER A 228 15.31 -4.37 3.15
C SER A 228 16.07 -4.43 4.48
N TRP A 229 15.92 -5.53 5.24
CA TRP A 229 16.83 -5.81 6.33
C TRP A 229 18.09 -6.47 5.77
N ILE A 230 19.14 -5.67 5.78
CA ILE A 230 20.54 -6.01 5.53
C ILE A 230 20.98 -7.07 6.55
N LEU A 231 21.75 -8.05 6.07
CA LEU A 231 22.51 -9.01 6.85
C LEU A 231 23.27 -8.33 8.01
N LEU A 232 23.14 -8.90 9.21
CA LEU A 232 24.24 -9.29 10.11
C LEU A 232 23.67 -10.15 11.26
#